data_AF-A0A1M6SV65-F1
#
_entry.id   AF-A0A1M6SV65-F1
#
_cell.length_a   1.000
_cell.length_b   1.000
_cell.length_c   1.000
_cell.angle_alpha   90.00
_cell.angle_beta   90.00
_cell.angle_gamma   90.00
#
_symmetry.space_group_name_H-M   'P 1'
#
loop_
_entity.id
_entity.type
_entity.pdbx_description
1 polymer ?
#
loop_
_entity_poly.entity_id
_entity_poly.type
_entity_poly.pdbx_seq_one_letter_code
_entity_poly.pdbx_strand_id
1 'polypeptide(L)'
;MSRRRRPAQRIDPADLGSYQQAMRRVLTCDLITRSRPRPGVLAHVLRWADELSEDLRDLFGHTLIATTEHVRLVRAPDLLDPTQRQVFARGGRPFDRRRLAYLCLLLASFQRSQVEVSLADLIRHFAPSANSIDGLGYDPTDGTHKAALVDVCSWLVEHGALHVSDGSLEAWAGGTGQADALFDIDHEVCEVLFRPARPVQHVTGVTGLLVHHPAEPTREQTARRARRLLAEHPVVHYADVTPDVADALRTPGVAEEVAHLTGLTVERRAEGVLLADSGGLFTDRPFPGRGSAVNRTAGLLLAKIADRMETARAALTHLPLPPAPDAHADLVAGIDSALPREGVVDALAWTVPADAAAAPEPATAPLIEQGRLEAMVDDLFAEFGAASFTAAWQRDPRGLLDAALELLTDLLLLRPVPGGVLVLPAALRYRNIQGALPQRPDTGMLPLGLEPEGT
;
A
#
# COMPACT_ATOMS: atom_id res chain seq x y z
N MET A 1 9.08 19.42 33.03
CA MET A 1 8.00 18.47 32.67
C MET A 1 7.12 19.12 31.60
N SER A 2 7.46 18.98 30.31
CA SER A 2 6.59 19.45 29.24
C SER A 2 5.30 18.63 29.28
N ARG A 3 4.15 19.31 29.45
CA ARG A 3 2.83 18.69 29.25
C ARG A 3 2.84 18.07 27.85
N ARG A 4 2.62 16.76 27.75
CA ARG A 4 2.33 16.11 26.47
C ARG A 4 1.19 16.88 25.81
N ARG A 5 1.46 17.51 24.65
CA ARG A 5 0.41 18.13 23.84
C ARG A 5 -0.54 17.03 23.39
N ARG A 6 -1.83 17.30 23.44
CA ARG A 6 -2.84 16.38 22.93
C ARG A 6 -2.94 16.57 21.41
N PRO A 7 -3.12 15.49 20.63
CA PRO A 7 -3.40 15.62 19.20
C PRO A 7 -4.66 16.46 18.97
N ALA A 8 -4.72 17.19 17.85
CA ALA A 8 -5.88 18.01 17.48
C ALA A 8 -6.33 18.98 18.59
N GLN A 9 -5.43 19.40 19.49
CA GLN A 9 -5.77 20.21 20.67
C GLN A 9 -6.40 21.57 20.32
N ARG A 10 -6.13 22.08 19.11
CA ARG A 10 -6.63 23.37 18.62
C ARG A 10 -7.95 23.25 17.85
N ILE A 11 -8.45 22.04 17.63
CA ILE A 11 -9.64 21.78 16.83
C ILE A 11 -10.89 21.85 17.72
N ASP A 12 -11.89 22.61 17.27
CA ASP A 12 -13.20 22.64 17.94
C ASP A 12 -13.87 21.25 17.81
N PRO A 13 -14.50 20.71 18.87
CA PRO A 13 -15.26 19.46 18.80
C PRO A 13 -16.26 19.38 17.64
N ALA A 14 -16.87 20.51 17.23
CA ALA A 14 -17.79 20.55 16.09
C ALA A 14 -17.09 20.30 14.74
N ASP A 15 -15.81 20.66 14.64
CA ASP A 15 -15.01 20.54 13.42
C ASP A 15 -14.13 19.27 13.38
N LEU A 16 -14.03 18.53 14.50
CA LEU A 16 -13.18 17.35 14.61
C LEU A 16 -13.41 16.32 13.49
N GLY A 17 -14.67 16.07 13.12
CA GLY A 17 -14.99 15.14 12.03
C GLY A 17 -14.49 15.61 10.66
N SER A 18 -14.47 16.93 10.42
CA SER A 18 -13.91 17.54 9.20
C SER A 18 -12.39 17.41 9.17
N TYR A 19 -11.73 17.72 10.30
CA TYR A 19 -10.29 17.52 10.45
C TYR A 19 -9.87 16.05 10.26
N GLN A 20 -10.59 15.11 10.89
CA GLN A 20 -10.30 13.67 10.77
C GLN A 20 -10.40 13.19 9.33
N GLN A 21 -11.37 13.69 8.56
CA GLN A 21 -11.48 13.38 7.13
C GLN A 21 -10.27 13.91 6.34
N ALA A 22 -9.81 15.14 6.62
CA ALA A 22 -8.62 15.69 5.99
C ALA A 22 -7.35 14.89 6.35
N MET A 23 -7.16 14.55 7.64
CA MET A 23 -6.06 13.70 8.11
C MET A 23 -6.03 12.35 7.39
N ARG A 24 -7.18 11.67 7.33
CA ARG A 24 -7.32 10.39 6.61
C ARG A 24 -6.97 10.54 5.13
N ARG A 25 -7.34 11.65 4.48
CA ARG A 25 -7.01 11.91 3.06
C ARG A 25 -5.52 12.09 2.86
N VAL A 26 -4.84 12.87 3.70
CA VAL A 26 -3.39 13.06 3.62
C VAL A 26 -2.63 11.76 3.87
N LEU A 27 -3.09 10.94 4.82
CA LEU A 27 -2.49 9.64 5.13
C LEU A 27 -2.82 8.54 4.11
N THR A 28 -3.79 8.71 3.22
CA THR A 28 -4.13 7.72 2.16
C THR A 28 -3.72 8.18 0.76
N CYS A 29 -3.61 9.49 0.54
CA CYS A 29 -3.23 10.09 -0.73
C CYS A 29 -2.07 11.04 -0.45
N ASP A 30 -0.87 10.57 -0.74
CA ASP A 30 0.38 11.22 -0.36
C ASP A 30 0.70 12.46 -1.22
N LEU A 31 0.03 12.59 -2.36
CA LEU A 31 -0.04 13.80 -3.19
C LEU A 31 -1.51 14.12 -3.55
N ILE A 32 -1.96 15.29 -3.11
CA ILE A 32 -3.28 15.84 -3.41
C ILE A 32 -3.06 17.08 -4.28
N THR A 33 -3.72 17.15 -5.42
CA THR A 33 -3.69 18.29 -6.35
C THR A 33 -5.10 18.84 -6.54
N ARG A 34 -5.27 19.84 -7.40
CA ARG A 34 -6.60 20.35 -7.77
C ARG A 34 -7.54 19.28 -8.33
N SER A 35 -6.99 18.31 -9.07
CA SER A 35 -7.73 17.23 -9.72
C SER A 35 -7.66 15.89 -8.95
N ARG A 36 -6.57 15.62 -8.23
CA ARG A 36 -6.32 14.36 -7.52
C ARG A 36 -6.51 14.49 -6.01
N PRO A 37 -7.14 13.53 -5.32
CA PRO A 37 -7.80 12.34 -5.89
C PRO A 37 -9.16 12.66 -6.54
N ARG A 38 -9.75 13.82 -6.20
CA ARG A 38 -10.93 14.39 -6.87
C ARG A 38 -11.04 15.88 -6.53
N PRO A 39 -11.76 16.68 -7.34
CA PRO A 39 -11.98 18.09 -7.07
C PRO A 39 -12.54 18.36 -5.67
N GLY A 40 -12.07 19.44 -5.05
CA GLY A 40 -12.50 19.92 -3.73
C GLY A 40 -11.75 19.30 -2.53
N VAL A 41 -11.05 18.17 -2.72
CA VAL A 41 -10.26 17.57 -1.62
C VAL A 41 -9.11 18.48 -1.19
N LEU A 42 -8.40 19.10 -2.14
CA LEU A 42 -7.33 20.04 -1.84
C LEU A 42 -7.81 21.19 -0.94
N ALA A 43 -8.89 21.88 -1.32
CA ALA A 43 -9.45 22.99 -0.55
C ALA A 43 -9.87 22.55 0.87
N HIS A 44 -10.41 21.34 1.01
CA HIS A 44 -10.77 20.78 2.30
C HIS A 44 -9.54 20.49 3.19
N VAL A 45 -8.46 19.97 2.61
CA VAL A 45 -7.22 19.72 3.35
C VAL A 45 -6.51 21.03 3.70
N LEU A 46 -6.47 22.00 2.78
CA LEU A 46 -5.84 23.30 3.01
C LEU A 46 -6.49 24.10 4.15
N ARG A 47 -7.79 23.89 4.42
CA ARG A 47 -8.46 24.45 5.60
C ARG A 47 -7.75 24.08 6.91
N TRP A 48 -7.14 22.89 6.96
CA TRP A 48 -6.51 22.32 8.15
C TRP A 48 -4.98 22.21 8.02
N ALA A 49 -4.36 22.89 7.05
CA ALA A 49 -2.96 22.67 6.70
C ALA A 49 -2.00 22.92 7.87
N ASP A 50 -2.24 23.96 8.68
CA ASP A 50 -1.37 24.29 9.81
C ASP A 50 -1.45 23.23 10.90
N GLU A 51 -2.66 22.82 11.29
CA GLU A 51 -2.86 21.81 12.32
C GLU A 51 -2.39 20.43 11.88
N LEU A 52 -2.67 20.04 10.63
CA LEU A 52 -2.16 18.80 10.05
C LEU A 52 -0.63 18.80 10.02
N SER A 53 -0.01 19.89 9.59
CA SER A 53 1.46 20.01 9.52
C SER A 53 2.11 19.87 10.90
N GLU A 54 1.48 20.45 11.93
CA GLU A 54 1.94 20.35 13.32
C GLU A 54 1.79 18.91 13.85
N ASP A 55 0.59 18.34 13.77
CA ASP A 55 0.29 17.01 14.30
C ASP A 55 1.11 15.91 13.57
N LEU A 56 1.23 15.98 12.24
CA LEU A 56 2.02 15.01 11.45
C LEU A 56 3.51 15.05 11.81
N ARG A 57 4.07 16.24 12.01
CA ARG A 57 5.47 16.42 12.39
C ARG A 57 5.73 15.90 13.80
N ASP A 58 4.88 16.28 14.74
CA ASP A 58 5.13 16.00 16.15
C ASP A 58 4.92 14.52 16.46
N LEU A 59 3.85 13.93 15.93
CA LEU A 59 3.40 12.59 16.28
C LEU A 59 4.01 11.50 15.40
N PHE A 60 4.24 11.76 14.11
CA PHE A 60 4.76 10.76 13.17
C PHE A 60 6.16 11.10 12.63
N GLY A 61 6.62 12.33 12.80
CA GLY A 61 7.85 12.81 12.15
C GLY A 61 7.69 13.05 10.65
N HIS A 62 6.45 13.07 10.13
CA HIS A 62 6.18 13.34 8.72
C HIS A 62 6.23 14.84 8.45
N THR A 63 6.48 15.22 7.19
CA THR A 63 6.44 16.61 6.75
C THR A 63 5.28 16.79 5.78
N LEU A 64 4.39 17.75 6.06
CA LEU A 64 3.36 18.18 5.13
C LEU A 64 3.85 19.43 4.39
N ILE A 65 3.88 19.36 3.07
CA ILE A 65 4.12 20.51 2.19
C ILE A 65 2.77 20.91 1.64
N ALA A 66 2.31 22.12 1.94
CA ALA A 66 1.04 22.64 1.49
C ALA A 66 1.25 23.95 0.73
N THR A 67 0.74 23.99 -0.50
CA THR A 67 0.66 25.19 -1.35
C THR A 67 -0.79 25.41 -1.75
N THR A 68 -1.09 26.47 -2.50
CA THR A 68 -2.44 26.66 -3.06
C THR A 68 -2.79 25.64 -4.15
N GLU A 69 -1.79 24.96 -4.70
CA GLU A 69 -1.91 24.07 -5.86
C GLU A 69 -1.90 22.59 -5.49
N HIS A 70 -1.14 22.24 -4.44
CA HIS A 70 -0.99 20.86 -4.02
C HIS A 70 -0.69 20.72 -2.52
N VAL A 71 -0.92 19.52 -2.02
CA VAL A 71 -0.48 19.07 -0.70
C VAL A 71 0.28 17.76 -0.88
N ARG A 72 1.50 17.69 -0.33
CA ARG A 72 2.37 16.50 -0.35
C ARG A 72 2.72 16.06 1.08
N LEU A 73 2.41 14.81 1.41
CA LEU A 73 2.88 14.17 2.63
C LEU A 73 4.23 13.48 2.40
N VAL A 74 5.32 14.07 2.87
CA VAL A 74 6.62 13.41 2.91
C VAL A 74 6.68 12.53 4.16
N ARG A 75 6.57 11.22 3.95
CA ARG A 75 6.69 10.22 5.02
C ARG A 75 8.12 10.10 5.50
N ALA A 76 8.24 9.60 6.72
CA ALA A 76 9.51 9.34 7.39
C ALA A 76 9.61 7.82 7.59
N PRO A 77 9.83 7.05 6.52
CA PRO A 77 9.82 5.60 6.57
C PRO A 77 10.96 5.11 7.45
N ASP A 78 10.70 4.11 8.29
CA ASP A 78 11.69 3.52 9.20
C ASP A 78 11.84 2.00 9.06
N LEU A 79 11.10 1.41 8.13
CA LEU A 79 11.20 0.02 7.71
C LEU A 79 10.85 -0.08 6.22
N LEU A 80 11.31 -1.16 5.59
CA LEU A 80 10.88 -1.54 4.25
C LEU A 80 9.70 -2.49 4.37
N ASP A 81 8.63 -2.20 3.65
CA ASP A 81 7.40 -2.98 3.67
C ASP A 81 7.11 -3.53 2.26
N PRO A 82 7.16 -4.86 2.06
CA PRO A 82 6.91 -5.48 0.76
C PRO A 82 5.45 -5.36 0.30
N THR A 83 4.53 -4.99 1.20
CA THR A 83 3.11 -4.81 0.87
C THR A 83 2.82 -3.45 0.25
N GLN A 84 3.72 -2.47 0.39
CA GLN A 84 3.61 -1.15 -0.23
C GLN A 84 3.90 -1.23 -1.73
N ARG A 85 2.85 -1.44 -2.53
CA ARG A 85 2.93 -1.54 -3.99
C ARG A 85 2.30 -0.31 -4.63
N GLN A 86 3.02 0.35 -5.55
CA GLN A 86 2.40 1.31 -6.45
C GLN A 86 1.77 0.60 -7.64
N VAL A 87 0.52 0.97 -7.93
CA VAL A 87 -0.27 0.42 -9.02
C VAL A 87 -0.70 1.57 -9.93
N PHE A 88 -0.57 1.38 -11.24
CA PHE A 88 -1.12 2.32 -12.22
C PHE A 88 -2.66 2.31 -12.14
N ALA A 89 -3.30 3.47 -12.03
CA ALA A 89 -4.76 3.53 -11.93
C ALA A 89 -5.45 2.95 -13.17
N ARG A 90 -4.82 3.04 -14.34
CA ARG A 90 -5.30 2.41 -15.57
C ARG A 90 -4.89 0.93 -15.61
N GLY A 91 -5.88 0.05 -15.48
CA GLY A 91 -5.71 -1.39 -15.64
C GLY A 91 -5.12 -2.12 -14.43
N GLY A 92 -4.84 -1.42 -13.33
CA GLY A 92 -4.43 -2.05 -12.07
C GLY A 92 -3.09 -2.78 -12.15
N ARG A 93 -2.22 -2.41 -13.11
CA ARG A 93 -0.92 -3.05 -13.30
C ARG A 93 0.09 -2.50 -12.29
N PRO A 94 0.92 -3.35 -11.65
CA PRO A 94 1.98 -2.87 -10.78
C PRO A 94 3.05 -2.14 -11.59
N PHE A 95 3.79 -1.23 -10.94
CA PHE A 95 5.06 -0.73 -11.48
C PHE A 95 6.04 -1.89 -11.65
N ASP A 96 6.36 -2.23 -12.90
CA ASP A 96 7.50 -3.08 -13.21
C ASP A 96 8.79 -2.25 -13.31
N ARG A 97 9.92 -2.95 -13.43
CA ARG A 97 11.25 -2.32 -13.51
C ARG A 97 11.35 -1.30 -14.66
N ARG A 98 10.73 -1.58 -15.82
CA ARG A 98 10.79 -0.73 -17.01
C ARG A 98 10.01 0.55 -16.80
N ARG A 99 8.77 0.45 -16.34
CA ARG A 99 7.89 1.61 -16.08
C ARG A 99 8.44 2.51 -14.99
N LEU A 100 9.03 1.93 -13.93
CA LEU A 100 9.71 2.70 -12.90
C LEU A 100 10.93 3.45 -13.46
N ALA A 101 11.78 2.78 -14.25
CA ALA A 101 12.92 3.43 -14.89
C ALA A 101 12.47 4.56 -15.84
N TYR A 102 11.43 4.32 -16.64
CA TYR A 102 10.87 5.33 -17.55
C TYR A 102 10.33 6.53 -16.79
N LEU A 103 9.64 6.33 -15.67
CA LEU A 103 9.18 7.42 -14.80
C LEU A 103 10.34 8.29 -14.32
N CYS A 104 11.41 7.68 -13.80
CA CYS A 104 12.60 8.42 -13.35
C CYS A 104 13.25 9.22 -14.49
N LEU A 105 13.40 8.62 -15.67
CA LEU A 105 14.01 9.28 -16.83
C LEU A 105 13.15 10.43 -17.37
N LEU A 106 11.82 10.28 -17.37
CA LEU A 106 10.91 11.35 -17.77
C LEU A 106 10.94 12.51 -16.78
N LEU A 107 10.85 12.24 -15.47
CA LEU A 107 11.00 13.27 -14.44
C LEU A 107 12.33 14.02 -14.56
N ALA A 108 13.43 13.30 -14.85
CA ALA A 108 14.73 13.92 -15.08
C ALA A 108 14.73 14.82 -16.33
N SER A 109 14.00 14.46 -17.39
CA SER A 109 13.89 15.27 -18.61
C SER A 109 13.14 16.59 -18.40
N PHE A 110 12.27 16.68 -17.39
CA PHE A 110 11.49 17.88 -17.10
C PHE A 110 12.25 18.96 -16.33
N GLN A 111 13.38 18.65 -15.68
CA GLN A 111 14.10 19.64 -14.87
C GLN A 111 14.66 20.84 -15.65
N ARG A 112 14.73 20.73 -16.99
CA ARG A 112 15.27 21.77 -17.88
C ARG A 112 14.38 22.03 -19.11
N SER A 113 13.14 21.56 -19.08
CA SER A 113 12.22 21.69 -20.21
C SER A 113 11.51 23.05 -20.20
N GLN A 114 10.89 23.38 -21.33
CA GLN A 114 9.88 24.44 -21.39
C GLN A 114 8.64 24.01 -20.60
N VAL A 115 7.74 24.97 -20.33
CA VAL A 115 6.45 24.71 -19.66
C VAL A 115 5.55 23.79 -20.50
N GLU A 116 5.77 23.72 -21.81
CA GLU A 116 5.01 22.87 -22.73
C GLU A 116 5.97 21.93 -23.50
N VAL A 117 5.57 20.68 -23.74
CA VAL A 117 6.36 19.69 -24.47
C VAL A 117 5.48 18.76 -25.31
N SER A 118 5.89 18.49 -26.55
CA SER A 118 5.26 17.46 -27.39
C SER A 118 5.73 16.06 -27.00
N LEU A 119 4.91 15.02 -27.20
CA LEU A 119 5.32 13.63 -26.96
C LEU A 119 6.51 13.25 -27.86
N ALA A 120 6.54 13.73 -29.11
CA ALA A 120 7.68 13.54 -29.99
C ALA A 120 8.99 14.13 -29.42
N ASP A 121 8.95 15.35 -28.89
CA ASP A 121 10.12 15.98 -28.24
C ASP A 121 10.50 15.26 -26.95
N LEU A 122 9.51 14.86 -26.15
CA LEU A 122 9.74 14.10 -24.94
C LEU A 122 10.50 12.80 -25.23
N ILE A 123 10.05 12.03 -26.24
CA ILE A 123 10.73 10.81 -26.70
C ILE A 123 12.15 11.12 -27.18
N ARG A 124 12.34 12.23 -27.90
CA ARG A 124 13.66 12.66 -28.38
C ARG A 124 14.68 12.86 -27.26
N HIS A 125 14.25 13.41 -26.12
CA HIS A 125 15.10 13.63 -24.94
C HIS A 125 15.26 12.36 -24.08
N PHE A 126 14.20 11.58 -23.96
CA PHE A 126 14.13 10.39 -23.12
C PHE A 126 14.91 9.19 -23.72
N ALA A 127 14.73 8.91 -25.01
CA ALA A 127 15.21 7.70 -25.65
C ALA A 127 16.75 7.52 -25.58
N PRO A 128 17.59 8.56 -25.79
CA PRO A 128 19.04 8.42 -25.64
C PRO A 128 19.44 7.94 -24.23
N SER A 129 18.79 8.48 -23.19
CA SER A 129 19.06 8.09 -21.80
C SER A 129 18.62 6.65 -21.53
N ALA A 130 17.43 6.25 -22.00
CA ALA A 130 16.95 4.87 -21.86
C ALA A 130 17.86 3.86 -22.58
N ASN A 131 18.35 4.20 -23.77
CA ASN A 131 19.25 3.37 -24.58
C ASN A 131 20.68 3.29 -24.03
N SER A 132 21.07 4.21 -23.15
CA SER A 132 22.38 4.14 -22.46
C SER A 132 22.41 3.15 -21.30
N ILE A 133 21.24 2.70 -20.82
CA ILE A 133 21.10 1.80 -19.69
C ILE A 133 20.96 0.36 -20.21
N ASP A 134 21.91 -0.49 -19.85
CA ASP A 134 21.90 -1.90 -20.23
C ASP A 134 20.63 -2.62 -19.76
N GLY A 135 20.05 -3.44 -20.64
CA GLY A 135 18.79 -4.17 -20.38
C GLY A 135 17.50 -3.33 -20.33
N LEU A 136 17.57 -1.99 -20.40
CA LEU A 136 16.39 -1.12 -20.47
C LEU A 136 15.99 -0.87 -21.93
N GLY A 137 16.65 0.08 -22.60
CA GLY A 137 16.37 0.47 -23.99
C GLY A 137 14.98 1.07 -24.24
N TYR A 138 14.82 1.70 -25.40
CA TYR A 138 13.55 2.15 -25.97
C TYR A 138 13.56 2.00 -27.50
N ASP A 139 12.55 1.31 -28.02
CA ASP A 139 12.31 1.12 -29.46
C ASP A 139 10.89 1.59 -29.77
N PRO A 140 10.70 2.61 -30.62
CA PRO A 140 9.37 3.12 -30.98
C PRO A 140 8.53 2.15 -31.81
N THR A 141 9.13 1.08 -32.35
CA THR A 141 8.42 0.01 -33.09
C THR A 141 7.96 -1.12 -32.17
N ASP A 142 8.49 -1.20 -30.95
CA ASP A 142 8.10 -2.19 -29.95
C ASP A 142 6.83 -1.73 -29.20
N GLY A 143 5.74 -2.46 -29.38
CA GLY A 143 4.46 -2.17 -28.74
C GLY A 143 4.51 -2.22 -27.20
N THR A 144 5.39 -3.02 -26.61
CA THR A 144 5.58 -3.09 -25.15
C THR A 144 6.27 -1.85 -24.60
N HIS A 145 7.26 -1.33 -25.34
CA HIS A 145 7.96 -0.08 -24.99
C HIS A 145 7.03 1.11 -25.12
N LYS A 146 6.26 1.20 -26.21
CA LYS A 146 5.23 2.23 -26.39
C LYS A 146 4.20 2.20 -25.26
N ALA A 147 3.69 1.01 -24.91
CA ALA A 147 2.70 0.85 -23.85
C ALA A 147 3.26 1.28 -22.48
N ALA A 148 4.51 0.93 -22.16
CA ALA A 148 5.15 1.36 -20.92
C ALA A 148 5.28 2.89 -20.83
N LEU A 149 5.64 3.56 -21.94
CA LEU A 149 5.72 5.02 -22.00
C LEU A 149 4.33 5.66 -21.79
N VAL A 150 3.30 5.14 -22.46
CA VAL A 150 1.92 5.62 -22.33
C VAL A 150 1.41 5.48 -20.90
N ASP A 151 1.69 4.35 -20.24
CA ASP A 151 1.29 4.12 -18.85
C ASP A 151 1.93 5.14 -17.91
N VAL A 152 3.23 5.44 -18.10
CA VAL A 152 3.94 6.42 -17.28
C VAL A 152 3.45 7.85 -17.53
N CYS A 153 3.25 8.26 -18.79
CA CYS A 153 2.68 9.57 -19.09
C CYS A 153 1.26 9.70 -18.53
N SER A 154 0.44 8.65 -18.65
CA SER A 154 -0.92 8.62 -18.07
C SER A 154 -0.88 8.77 -16.56
N TRP A 155 0.08 8.11 -15.88
CA TRP A 155 0.29 8.25 -14.45
C TRP A 155 0.70 9.66 -14.06
N LEU A 156 1.62 10.28 -14.80
CA LEU A 156 2.03 11.68 -14.56
C LEU A 156 0.86 12.64 -14.73
N VAL A 157 -0.02 12.42 -15.70
CA VAL A 157 -1.26 13.20 -15.88
C VAL A 157 -2.20 13.02 -14.69
N GLU A 158 -2.40 11.78 -14.23
CA GLU A 158 -3.23 11.48 -13.07
C GLU A 158 -2.68 12.10 -11.77
N HIS A 159 -1.37 12.29 -11.68
CA HIS A 159 -0.70 12.93 -10.54
C HIS A 159 -0.61 14.45 -10.68
N GLY A 160 -1.05 15.02 -11.81
CA GLY A 160 -1.00 16.45 -12.08
C GLY A 160 0.39 16.98 -12.43
N ALA A 161 1.35 16.11 -12.73
CA ALA A 161 2.67 16.53 -13.21
C ALA A 161 2.64 16.92 -14.69
N LEU A 162 1.69 16.35 -15.45
CA LEU A 162 1.43 16.69 -16.84
C LEU A 162 -0.06 17.05 -17.01
N HIS A 163 -0.36 17.97 -17.91
CA HIS A 163 -1.72 18.27 -18.35
C HIS A 163 -1.79 18.14 -19.87
N VAL A 164 -2.79 17.43 -20.40
CA VAL A 164 -2.97 17.30 -21.84
C VAL A 164 -3.57 18.60 -22.38
N SER A 165 -2.79 19.34 -23.17
CA SER A 165 -3.20 20.61 -23.78
C SER A 165 -3.84 20.38 -25.15
N ASP A 166 -3.30 19.44 -25.93
CA ASP A 166 -3.84 19.01 -27.24
C ASP A 166 -3.45 17.56 -27.57
N GLY A 167 -4.18 16.92 -28.49
CA GLY A 167 -3.90 15.57 -28.97
C GLY A 167 -4.33 14.44 -28.02
N SER A 168 -3.78 13.24 -28.24
CA SER A 168 -4.10 12.05 -27.41
C SER A 168 -2.95 11.04 -27.38
N LEU A 169 -2.56 10.65 -26.17
CA LEU A 169 -1.63 9.55 -25.90
C LEU A 169 -2.12 8.21 -26.47
N GLU A 170 -3.42 7.94 -26.36
CA GLU A 170 -4.04 6.71 -26.85
C GLU A 170 -4.04 6.64 -28.38
N ALA A 171 -4.33 7.76 -29.04
CA ALA A 171 -4.31 7.84 -30.49
C ALA A 171 -2.87 7.65 -31.04
N TRP A 172 -1.87 8.25 -30.39
CA TRP A 172 -0.46 8.00 -30.67
C TRP A 172 -0.08 6.51 -30.50
N ALA A 173 -0.55 5.90 -29.40
CA ALA A 173 -0.28 4.49 -29.12
C ALA A 173 -0.86 3.58 -30.21
N GLY A 174 -2.09 3.88 -30.66
CA GLY A 174 -2.82 3.16 -31.72
C GLY A 174 -2.27 3.34 -33.14
N GLY A 175 -1.30 4.24 -33.35
CA GLY A 175 -0.65 4.40 -34.65
C GLY A 175 -1.45 5.18 -35.69
N THR A 176 -2.44 5.97 -35.27
CA THR A 176 -3.12 6.92 -36.17
C THR A 176 -2.15 8.06 -36.49
N GLY A 177 -1.58 8.07 -37.70
CA GLY A 177 -0.35 8.77 -38.09
C GLY A 177 -0.26 10.30 -37.99
N GLN A 178 -1.11 10.98 -37.21
CA GLN A 178 -1.08 12.43 -36.96
C GLN A 178 -1.41 12.85 -35.53
N ALA A 179 -1.66 11.91 -34.60
CA ALA A 179 -1.99 12.25 -33.22
C ALA A 179 -0.71 12.31 -32.36
N ASP A 180 0.04 13.41 -32.44
CA ASP A 180 1.00 13.76 -31.40
C ASP A 180 0.24 14.33 -30.19
N ALA A 181 0.80 14.22 -28.99
CA ALA A 181 0.19 14.78 -27.78
C ALA A 181 1.04 15.94 -27.27
N LEU A 182 0.38 17.03 -26.89
CA LEU A 182 1.01 18.21 -26.32
C LEU A 182 0.68 18.30 -24.84
N PHE A 183 1.69 18.52 -24.00
CA PHE A 183 1.53 18.59 -22.55
C PHE A 183 2.04 19.90 -21.97
N ASP A 184 1.29 20.46 -21.03
CA ASP A 184 1.83 21.39 -20.04
C ASP A 184 2.47 20.62 -18.88
N ILE A 185 3.62 21.08 -18.40
CA ILE A 185 4.40 20.47 -17.32
C ILE A 185 4.23 21.29 -16.05
N ASP A 186 3.76 20.65 -14.99
CA ASP A 186 3.77 21.24 -13.64
C ASP A 186 5.09 20.88 -12.93
N HIS A 187 6.06 21.79 -13.04
CA HIS A 187 7.39 21.59 -12.46
C HIS A 187 7.37 21.50 -10.93
N GLU A 188 6.43 22.17 -10.25
CA GLU A 188 6.30 22.07 -8.79
C GLU A 188 5.84 20.67 -8.39
N VAL A 189 4.86 20.12 -9.10
CA VAL A 189 4.40 18.75 -8.91
C VAL A 189 5.51 17.75 -9.22
N CYS A 190 6.27 17.94 -10.31
CA CYS A 190 7.43 17.11 -10.63
C CYS A 190 8.46 17.10 -9.49
N GLU A 191 8.76 18.26 -8.87
CA GLU A 191 9.70 18.36 -7.77
C GLU A 191 9.22 17.58 -6.52
N VAL A 192 7.93 17.66 -6.18
CA VAL A 192 7.40 16.99 -4.98
C VAL A 192 7.14 15.49 -5.16
N LEU A 193 7.01 15.01 -6.41
CA LEU A 193 6.88 13.58 -6.72
C LEU A 193 8.17 12.82 -6.40
N PHE A 194 9.34 13.37 -6.73
CA PHE A 194 10.63 12.75 -6.43
C PHE A 194 11.41 13.57 -5.40
N ARG A 195 11.10 13.32 -4.13
CA ARG A 195 11.72 14.01 -2.98
C ARG A 195 12.34 13.01 -2.01
N PRO A 196 13.46 12.36 -2.37
CA PRO A 196 14.10 11.42 -1.46
C PRO A 196 14.60 12.15 -0.20
N ALA A 197 14.61 11.46 0.94
CA ALA A 197 15.06 12.04 2.21
C ALA A 197 16.52 12.53 2.16
N ARG A 198 17.31 11.94 1.25
CA ARG A 198 18.70 12.28 0.97
C ARG A 198 18.96 12.18 -0.53
N PRO A 199 19.91 12.94 -1.09
CA PRO A 199 20.34 12.72 -2.47
C PRO A 199 20.79 11.28 -2.66
N VAL A 200 20.25 10.59 -3.68
CA VAL A 200 20.47 9.15 -3.89
C VAL A 200 21.96 8.82 -4.06
N GLN A 201 22.73 9.73 -4.66
CA GLN A 201 24.18 9.61 -4.83
C GLN A 201 24.98 9.61 -3.50
N HIS A 202 24.38 10.00 -2.37
CA HIS A 202 25.00 10.02 -1.04
C HIS A 202 24.65 8.78 -0.21
N VAL A 203 24.02 7.78 -0.83
CA VAL A 203 23.50 6.60 -0.15
C VAL A 203 24.24 5.36 -0.63
N THR A 204 24.91 4.65 0.28
CA THR A 204 25.61 3.39 0.00
C THR A 204 24.76 2.15 0.24
N GLY A 205 23.57 2.31 0.80
CA GLY A 205 22.62 1.26 1.14
C GLY A 205 21.22 1.85 1.35
N VAL A 206 20.16 1.15 0.98
CA VAL A 206 18.77 1.64 1.02
C VAL A 206 18.35 2.14 2.41
N THR A 207 18.94 1.58 3.47
CA THR A 207 18.75 2.02 4.86
C THR A 207 19.14 3.49 5.08
N GLY A 208 20.03 4.05 4.25
CA GLY A 208 20.36 5.47 4.23
C GLY A 208 19.20 6.38 3.81
N LEU A 209 18.11 5.85 3.25
CA LEU A 209 16.87 6.59 2.96
C LEU A 209 15.84 6.49 4.10
N LEU A 210 16.08 5.65 5.11
CA LEU A 210 15.19 5.41 6.23
C LEU A 210 15.54 6.30 7.43
N VAL A 211 14.53 6.55 8.27
CA VAL A 211 14.74 7.10 9.61
C VAL A 211 15.47 6.07 10.45
N HIS A 212 16.64 6.45 10.93
CA HIS A 212 17.42 5.61 11.84
C HIS A 212 16.87 5.69 13.26
N HIS A 213 16.80 4.53 13.90
CA HIS A 213 16.48 4.39 15.32
C HIS A 213 17.77 4.01 16.06
N PRO A 214 18.16 4.75 17.11
CA PRO A 214 19.32 4.37 17.91
C PRO A 214 19.03 3.11 18.73
N ALA A 215 20.08 2.38 19.10
CA ALA A 215 20.04 1.24 20.04
C ALA A 215 19.15 1.46 21.27
N GLU A 216 19.23 2.66 21.86
CA GLU A 216 18.43 3.08 23.00
C GLU A 216 17.50 4.23 22.59
N PRO A 217 16.29 3.94 22.07
CA PRO A 217 15.36 4.97 21.65
C PRO A 217 14.78 5.70 22.85
N THR A 218 14.66 7.02 22.74
CA THR A 218 13.89 7.81 23.70
C THR A 218 12.42 7.41 23.65
N ARG A 219 11.69 7.64 24.76
CA ARG A 219 10.25 7.37 24.84
C ARG A 219 9.44 8.02 23.70
N GLU A 220 9.85 9.20 23.23
CA GLU A 220 9.16 9.86 22.11
C GLU A 220 9.47 9.21 20.76
N GLN A 221 10.70 8.76 20.52
CA GLN A 221 11.04 8.01 19.30
C GLN A 221 10.27 6.68 19.24
N THR A 222 10.18 5.95 20.35
CA THR A 222 9.37 4.74 20.47
C THR A 222 7.89 5.04 20.21
N ALA A 223 7.36 6.13 20.79
CA ALA A 223 5.97 6.53 20.56
C ALA A 223 5.70 6.89 19.09
N ARG A 224 6.60 7.62 18.42
CA ARG A 224 6.48 7.93 16.98
C ARG A 224 6.48 6.67 16.13
N ARG A 225 7.39 5.73 16.40
CA ARG A 225 7.42 4.42 15.72
C ARG A 225 6.11 3.66 15.90
N ALA A 226 5.60 3.59 17.13
CA ALA A 226 4.33 2.94 17.42
C ALA A 226 3.15 3.60 16.68
N ARG A 227 3.10 4.94 16.59
CA ARG A 227 2.08 5.68 15.83
C ARG A 227 2.17 5.39 14.32
N ARG A 228 3.38 5.38 13.74
CA ARG A 228 3.59 5.01 12.32
C ARG A 228 3.10 3.59 12.03
N LEU A 229 3.48 2.62 12.86
CA LEU A 229 3.03 1.23 12.71
C LEU A 229 1.50 1.12 12.75
N LEU A 230 0.83 1.82 13.66
CA LEU A 230 -0.64 1.85 13.76
C LEU A 230 -1.33 2.51 12.55
N ALA A 231 -0.66 3.47 11.90
CA ALA A 231 -1.21 4.16 10.74
C ALA A 231 -0.98 3.40 9.42
N GLU A 232 0.08 2.61 9.34
CA GLU A 232 0.49 1.93 8.11
C GLU A 232 0.06 0.46 8.06
N HIS A 233 -0.11 -0.21 9.22
CA HIS A 233 -0.48 -1.62 9.27
C HIS A 233 -1.92 -1.82 9.75
N PRO A 234 -2.68 -2.78 9.18
CA PRO A 234 -4.05 -3.08 9.60
C PRO A 234 -4.11 -3.56 11.06
N VAL A 235 -3.06 -4.22 11.54
CA VAL A 235 -2.89 -4.66 12.92
C VAL A 235 -1.41 -4.60 13.29
N VAL A 236 -1.11 -4.19 14.52
CA VAL A 236 0.24 -4.22 15.07
C VAL A 236 0.30 -5.31 16.13
N HIS A 237 0.95 -6.41 15.81
CA HIS A 237 1.16 -7.54 16.73
C HIS A 237 2.34 -7.28 17.66
N TYR A 238 2.20 -7.58 18.95
CA TYR A 238 3.30 -7.41 19.91
C TYR A 238 4.49 -8.33 19.61
N ALA A 239 4.24 -9.47 18.96
CA ALA A 239 5.27 -10.43 18.57
C ALA A 239 6.12 -9.97 17.37
N ASP A 240 5.67 -8.95 16.63
CA ASP A 240 6.36 -8.46 15.43
C ASP A 240 7.06 -7.10 15.66
N VAL A 241 7.09 -6.61 16.90
CA VAL A 241 7.69 -5.32 17.25
C VAL A 241 8.65 -5.45 18.42
N THR A 242 9.58 -4.50 18.55
CA THR A 242 10.52 -4.42 19.67
C THR A 242 9.78 -4.28 21.01
N PRO A 243 10.33 -4.79 22.14
CA PRO A 243 9.70 -4.72 23.45
C PRO A 243 9.22 -3.31 23.85
N ASP A 244 10.03 -2.27 23.60
CA ASP A 244 9.67 -0.89 23.94
C ASP A 244 8.41 -0.41 23.20
N VAL A 245 8.27 -0.80 21.93
CA VAL A 245 7.09 -0.48 21.11
C VAL A 245 5.88 -1.26 21.61
N ALA A 246 6.05 -2.55 21.94
CA ALA A 246 4.97 -3.36 22.50
C ALA A 246 4.45 -2.76 23.81
N ASP A 247 5.34 -2.35 24.72
CA ASP A 247 4.96 -1.74 26.00
C ASP A 247 4.30 -0.36 25.83
N ALA A 248 4.76 0.43 24.86
CA ALA A 248 4.13 1.69 24.49
C ALA A 248 2.69 1.48 23.98
N LEU A 249 2.44 0.42 23.21
CA LEU A 249 1.12 0.09 22.66
C LEU A 249 0.15 -0.52 23.68
N ARG A 250 0.67 -1.31 24.64
CA ARG A 250 -0.10 -1.85 25.77
C ARG A 250 -0.65 -0.75 26.68
N THR A 251 0.07 0.36 26.78
CA THR A 251 -0.33 1.50 27.61
C THR A 251 -1.32 2.40 26.86
N PRO A 252 -2.38 2.92 27.52
CA PRO A 252 -3.20 3.98 26.95
C PRO A 252 -2.37 5.23 26.60
N GLY A 253 -2.64 5.84 25.46
CA GLY A 253 -1.94 7.02 24.95
C GLY A 253 -1.77 6.95 23.44
N VAL A 254 -0.76 6.21 22.97
CA VAL A 254 -0.36 6.20 21.56
C VAL A 254 -1.51 5.83 20.61
N ALA A 255 -2.25 4.76 20.91
CA ALA A 255 -3.33 4.32 20.03
C ALA A 255 -4.53 5.28 20.08
N GLU A 256 -4.87 5.82 21.25
CA GLU A 256 -5.91 6.85 21.41
C GLU A 256 -5.57 8.13 20.68
N GLU A 257 -4.29 8.50 20.64
CA GLU A 257 -3.83 9.69 19.93
C GLU A 257 -4.06 9.53 18.42
N VAL A 258 -3.67 8.38 17.84
CA VAL A 258 -3.92 8.11 16.41
C VAL A 258 -5.42 8.00 16.14
N ALA A 259 -6.17 7.32 17.01
CA ALA A 259 -7.63 7.21 16.90
C ALA A 259 -8.32 8.58 16.96
N HIS A 260 -7.86 9.49 17.81
CA HIS A 260 -8.41 10.83 17.89
C HIS A 260 -8.18 11.64 16.62
N LEU A 261 -7.00 11.52 16.00
CA LEU A 261 -6.66 12.19 14.74
C LEU A 261 -7.41 11.65 13.52
N THR A 262 -7.76 10.37 13.55
CA THR A 262 -8.29 9.65 12.38
C THR A 262 -9.76 9.29 12.50
N GLY A 263 -10.35 9.38 13.71
CA GLY A 263 -11.70 8.90 13.98
C GLY A 263 -11.85 7.39 13.98
N LEU A 264 -10.74 6.64 14.04
CA LEU A 264 -10.74 5.17 14.11
C LEU A 264 -11.07 4.69 15.51
N THR A 265 -11.54 3.44 15.61
CA THR A 265 -11.81 2.81 16.91
C THR A 265 -10.63 1.95 17.35
N VAL A 266 -10.10 2.19 18.54
CA VAL A 266 -9.01 1.36 19.09
C VAL A 266 -9.56 0.02 19.56
N GLU A 267 -9.01 -1.06 19.04
CA GLU A 267 -9.22 -2.41 19.55
C GLU A 267 -7.89 -2.93 20.13
N ARG A 268 -7.89 -3.24 21.44
CA ARG A 268 -6.74 -3.87 22.10
C ARG A 268 -7.06 -5.30 22.48
N ARG A 269 -6.13 -6.19 22.17
CA ARG A 269 -6.17 -7.59 22.58
C ARG A 269 -4.84 -8.03 23.16
N ALA A 270 -4.78 -9.27 23.63
CA ALA A 270 -3.56 -9.84 24.22
C ALA A 270 -2.42 -9.93 23.19
N GLU A 271 -2.77 -10.11 21.92
CA GLU A 271 -1.83 -10.27 20.80
C GLU A 271 -1.33 -8.96 20.16
N GLY A 272 -2.03 -7.83 20.37
CA GLY A 272 -1.73 -6.61 19.63
C GLY A 272 -2.83 -5.55 19.67
N VAL A 273 -2.63 -4.51 18.85
CA VAL A 273 -3.51 -3.35 18.72
C VAL A 273 -3.92 -3.16 17.27
N LEU A 274 -5.20 -2.87 17.04
CA LEU A 274 -5.75 -2.52 15.72
C LEU A 274 -6.53 -1.20 15.83
N LEU A 275 -6.52 -0.42 14.76
CA LEU A 275 -7.39 0.74 14.58
C LEU A 275 -8.47 0.42 13.55
N ALA A 276 -9.69 0.16 14.02
CA ALA A 276 -10.80 -0.26 13.19
C ALA A 276 -11.44 0.93 12.47
N ASP A 277 -11.52 0.83 11.15
CA ASP A 277 -12.28 1.75 10.32
C ASP A 277 -13.66 1.16 9.97
N SER A 278 -14.68 1.52 10.74
CA SER A 278 -16.05 1.08 10.46
C SER A 278 -16.60 1.60 9.13
N GLY A 279 -16.02 2.68 8.58
CA GLY A 279 -16.46 3.29 7.32
C GLY A 279 -15.82 2.70 6.07
N GLY A 280 -14.69 1.97 6.19
CA GLY A 280 -13.94 1.45 5.05
C GLY A 280 -13.38 2.53 4.10
N LEU A 281 -13.13 3.73 4.61
CA LEU A 281 -12.63 4.90 3.85
C LEU A 281 -11.16 5.27 4.17
N PHE A 282 -10.52 4.55 5.09
CA PHE A 282 -9.13 4.71 5.51
C PHE A 282 -8.33 3.44 5.28
N THR A 283 -8.37 2.98 4.03
CA THR A 283 -7.60 1.85 3.54
C THR A 283 -7.51 1.97 2.03
N ASP A 284 -6.37 1.57 1.50
CA ASP A 284 -6.12 1.35 0.08
C ASP A 284 -6.77 0.04 -0.41
N ARG A 285 -6.96 -0.94 0.48
CA ARG A 285 -7.50 -2.27 0.20
C ARG A 285 -8.63 -2.62 1.17
N PRO A 286 -9.88 -2.22 0.86
CA PRO A 286 -11.01 -2.54 1.72
C PRO A 286 -11.22 -4.06 1.82
N PHE A 287 -11.29 -4.53 3.05
CA PHE A 287 -11.56 -5.93 3.38
C PHE A 287 -12.48 -6.02 4.61
N PRO A 288 -13.60 -6.76 4.54
CA PRO A 288 -14.13 -7.50 3.39
C PRO A 288 -14.54 -6.53 2.28
N GLY A 289 -14.09 -6.76 1.05
CA GLY A 289 -14.24 -5.84 -0.07
C GLY A 289 -15.31 -6.29 -1.06
N ARG A 290 -15.89 -5.32 -1.77
CA ARG A 290 -16.84 -5.60 -2.86
C ARG A 290 -16.07 -5.91 -4.15
N GLY A 291 -16.49 -6.93 -4.88
CA GLY A 291 -16.30 -7.00 -6.34
C GLY A 291 -15.28 -8.00 -6.89
N SER A 292 -14.12 -8.23 -6.28
CA SER A 292 -13.13 -9.17 -6.86
C SER A 292 -13.38 -10.62 -6.43
N ALA A 293 -13.17 -11.58 -7.35
CA ALA A 293 -13.23 -13.00 -7.03
C ALA A 293 -12.23 -13.36 -5.91
N VAL A 294 -11.02 -12.78 -5.97
CA VAL A 294 -9.98 -12.94 -4.94
C VAL A 294 -10.47 -12.51 -3.55
N ASN A 295 -11.08 -11.32 -3.43
CA ASN A 295 -11.54 -10.80 -2.14
C ASN A 295 -12.68 -11.65 -1.56
N ARG A 296 -13.64 -12.07 -2.41
CA ARG A 296 -14.71 -12.99 -2.00
C ARG A 296 -14.15 -14.33 -1.54
N THR A 297 -13.26 -14.95 -2.31
CA THR A 297 -12.63 -16.23 -1.95
C THR A 297 -11.84 -16.11 -0.66
N ALA A 298 -11.03 -15.06 -0.50
CA ALA A 298 -10.29 -14.79 0.73
C ALA A 298 -11.23 -14.70 1.95
N GLY A 299 -12.36 -13.99 1.82
CA GLY A 299 -13.37 -13.92 2.87
C GLY A 299 -13.97 -15.29 3.21
N LEU A 300 -14.40 -16.06 2.21
CA LEU A 300 -14.97 -17.39 2.41
C LEU A 300 -13.97 -18.39 2.98
N LEU A 301 -12.70 -18.29 2.60
CA LEU A 301 -11.60 -19.05 3.19
C LEU A 301 -11.43 -18.73 4.66
N LEU A 302 -11.44 -17.44 5.04
CA LEU A 302 -11.38 -17.05 6.45
C LEU A 302 -12.57 -17.58 7.26
N ALA A 303 -13.77 -17.61 6.69
CA ALA A 303 -14.93 -18.23 7.34
C ALA A 303 -14.69 -19.72 7.60
N LYS A 304 -14.30 -20.50 6.57
CA LYS A 304 -13.98 -21.93 6.71
C LYS A 304 -12.83 -22.18 7.70
N ILE A 305 -11.79 -21.34 7.70
CA ILE A 305 -10.70 -21.41 8.67
C ILE A 305 -11.22 -21.14 10.09
N ALA A 306 -12.05 -20.11 10.27
CA ALA A 306 -12.60 -19.76 11.57
C ALA A 306 -13.52 -20.86 12.13
N ASP A 307 -14.38 -21.48 11.31
CA ASP A 307 -15.21 -22.62 11.72
C ASP A 307 -14.35 -23.78 12.24
N ARG A 308 -13.21 -24.02 11.59
CA ARG A 308 -12.23 -25.03 12.02
C ARG A 308 -11.53 -24.66 13.31
N MET A 309 -11.18 -23.39 13.49
CA MET A 309 -10.64 -22.88 14.74
C MET A 309 -11.63 -23.11 15.88
N GLU A 310 -12.91 -22.83 15.68
CA GLU A 310 -13.93 -23.01 16.71
C GLU A 310 -14.16 -24.48 17.05
N THR A 311 -14.19 -25.36 16.04
CA THR A 311 -14.51 -26.78 16.23
C THR A 311 -13.32 -27.61 16.73
N ALA A 312 -12.09 -27.27 16.33
CA ALA A 312 -10.94 -28.18 16.46
C ALA A 312 -9.63 -27.49 16.86
N ARG A 313 -9.65 -26.29 17.47
CA ARG A 313 -8.41 -25.53 17.77
C ARG A 313 -7.32 -26.37 18.43
N ALA A 314 -7.68 -27.10 19.48
CA ALA A 314 -6.75 -27.87 20.29
C ALA A 314 -6.10 -29.04 19.54
N ALA A 315 -6.73 -29.51 18.45
CA ALA A 315 -6.23 -30.60 17.62
C ALA A 315 -5.31 -30.11 16.49
N LEU A 316 -5.21 -28.79 16.27
CA LEU A 316 -4.36 -28.24 15.23
C LEU A 316 -2.91 -28.22 15.68
N THR A 317 -2.00 -28.49 14.75
CA THR A 317 -0.58 -28.29 14.96
C THR A 317 -0.33 -26.80 15.17
N HIS A 318 0.31 -26.45 16.27
CA HIS A 318 0.83 -25.10 16.47
C HIS A 318 2.31 -25.09 16.12
N LEU A 319 2.71 -24.13 15.30
CA LEU A 319 4.11 -23.89 14.99
C LEU A 319 4.54 -22.56 15.60
N PRO A 320 5.84 -22.40 15.91
CA PRO A 320 6.38 -21.07 16.16
C PRO A 320 6.01 -20.19 14.97
N LEU A 321 5.46 -19.01 15.26
CA LEU A 321 5.44 -17.96 14.27
C LEU A 321 6.90 -17.75 13.92
N PRO A 322 7.31 -17.97 12.64
CA PRO A 322 8.59 -17.43 12.26
C PRO A 322 8.53 -15.96 12.64
N PRO A 323 9.64 -15.37 13.15
CA PRO A 323 9.69 -13.92 13.21
C PRO A 323 9.15 -13.44 11.88
N ALA A 324 8.28 -12.42 11.87
CA ALA A 324 7.95 -11.76 10.61
C ALA A 324 9.29 -11.67 9.91
N PRO A 325 9.44 -12.28 8.71
CA PRO A 325 10.76 -12.52 8.15
C PRO A 325 11.55 -11.25 8.40
N ASP A 326 12.85 -11.32 8.60
CA ASP A 326 13.61 -10.10 8.43
C ASP A 326 13.49 -9.63 6.95
N ALA A 327 12.33 -9.75 6.27
CA ALA A 327 11.86 -9.02 5.12
C ALA A 327 12.41 -7.62 5.10
N HIS A 328 12.53 -6.93 6.24
CA HIS A 328 13.31 -5.71 6.25
C HIS A 328 14.78 -5.93 5.84
N ALA A 329 15.56 -6.76 6.55
CA ALA A 329 16.94 -7.10 6.21
C ALA A 329 17.11 -7.81 4.84
N ASP A 330 16.22 -8.72 4.46
CA ASP A 330 16.19 -9.40 3.17
C ASP A 330 15.89 -8.42 2.02
N LEU A 331 14.95 -7.49 2.21
CA LEU A 331 14.71 -6.40 1.26
C LEU A 331 15.90 -5.45 1.21
N VAL A 332 16.51 -5.12 2.35
CA VAL A 332 17.73 -4.32 2.41
C VAL A 332 18.84 -4.99 1.62
N ALA A 333 19.14 -6.27 1.90
CA ALA A 333 20.16 -7.03 1.21
C ALA A 333 19.85 -7.17 -0.29
N GLY A 334 18.58 -7.40 -0.64
CA GLY A 334 18.13 -7.48 -2.04
C GLY A 334 18.34 -6.17 -2.79
N ILE A 335 17.90 -5.05 -2.23
CA ILE A 335 18.07 -3.72 -2.86
C ILE A 335 19.54 -3.34 -2.92
N ASP A 336 20.30 -3.54 -1.83
CA ASP A 336 21.71 -3.17 -1.75
C ASP A 336 22.57 -3.99 -2.72
N SER A 337 22.20 -5.25 -2.98
CA SER A 337 22.86 -6.08 -3.99
C SER A 337 22.71 -5.53 -5.42
N ALA A 338 21.67 -4.71 -5.66
CA ALA A 338 21.36 -4.11 -6.95
C ALA A 338 21.77 -2.64 -7.06
N LEU A 339 22.41 -2.06 -6.03
CA LEU A 339 22.81 -0.64 -6.06
C LEU A 339 23.90 -0.38 -7.11
N PRO A 340 23.73 0.62 -8.01
CA PRO A 340 24.74 0.99 -8.98
C PRO A 340 25.89 1.74 -8.27
N ARG A 341 26.99 1.02 -7.99
CA ARG A 341 28.15 1.56 -7.25
C ARG A 341 28.87 2.69 -7.98
N GLU A 342 28.80 2.73 -9.30
CA GLU A 342 29.50 3.74 -10.13
C GLU A 342 28.99 5.17 -9.91
N GLY A 343 27.77 5.35 -9.38
CA GLY A 343 27.17 6.66 -9.11
C GLY A 343 27.22 7.13 -7.66
N VAL A 344 27.81 6.35 -6.75
CA VAL A 344 27.87 6.67 -5.32
C VAL A 344 29.10 7.54 -5.03
N VAL A 345 28.88 8.66 -4.35
CA VAL A 345 29.97 9.54 -3.90
C VAL A 345 30.38 9.12 -2.50
N ASP A 346 31.31 8.15 -2.40
CA ASP A 346 31.74 7.55 -1.13
C ASP A 346 32.19 8.58 -0.09
N ALA A 347 32.83 9.68 -0.52
CA ALA A 347 33.26 10.75 0.37
C ALA A 347 32.11 11.51 1.06
N LEU A 348 30.91 11.46 0.49
CA LEU A 348 29.67 12.06 1.01
C LEU A 348 28.67 10.99 1.46
N ALA A 349 29.09 9.71 1.45
CA ALA A 349 28.22 8.61 1.78
C ALA A 349 27.80 8.65 3.25
N TRP A 350 26.50 8.55 3.47
CA TRP A 350 25.97 8.34 4.80
C TRP A 350 26.22 6.91 5.25
N THR A 351 26.90 6.73 6.39
CA THR A 351 27.07 5.43 7.04
C THR A 351 26.00 5.22 8.09
N VAL A 352 25.33 4.07 8.03
CA VAL A 352 24.35 3.66 9.04
C VAL A 352 25.12 2.95 10.16
N PRO A 353 25.00 3.38 11.43
CA PRO A 353 25.51 2.62 12.56
C PRO A 353 24.85 1.24 12.60
N ALA A 354 25.64 0.18 12.78
CA ALA A 354 25.12 -1.16 12.93
C ALA A 354 24.30 -1.24 14.22
N ASP A 355 23.01 -1.53 14.11
CA ASP A 355 22.13 -1.68 15.26
C ASP A 355 21.55 -3.09 15.29
N ALA A 356 21.71 -3.76 16.43
CA ALA A 356 21.11 -5.06 16.72
C ALA A 356 20.00 -4.83 17.74
N ALA A 357 18.78 -4.59 17.26
CA ALA A 357 17.62 -4.56 18.14
C ALA A 357 17.37 -5.96 18.71
N ALA A 358 17.00 -6.04 19.99
CA ALA A 358 16.64 -7.31 20.61
C ALA A 358 15.43 -7.95 19.90
N ALA A 359 15.56 -9.23 19.55
CA ALA A 359 14.50 -9.99 18.89
C ALA A 359 13.28 -10.17 19.81
N PRO A 360 12.05 -10.12 19.27
CA PRO A 360 10.84 -10.40 20.04
C PRO A 360 10.78 -11.87 20.49
N GLU A 361 10.02 -12.14 21.56
CA GLU A 361 9.78 -13.51 22.02
C GLU A 361 8.96 -14.31 20.99
N PRO A 362 9.28 -15.61 20.77
CA PRO A 362 8.60 -16.42 19.76
C PRO A 362 7.16 -16.75 20.18
N ALA A 363 6.20 -16.14 19.50
CA ALA A 363 4.79 -16.53 19.61
C ALA A 363 4.51 -17.82 18.79
N THR A 364 3.40 -18.50 19.06
CA THR A 364 2.96 -19.66 18.24
C THR A 364 1.60 -19.39 17.61
N ALA A 365 1.37 -19.98 16.44
CA ALA A 365 0.12 -19.86 15.70
C ALA A 365 -0.30 -21.23 15.12
N PRO A 366 -1.59 -21.45 14.87
CA PRO A 366 -2.08 -22.72 14.37
C PRO A 366 -1.77 -22.82 12.88
N LEU A 367 -1.35 -24.01 12.44
CA LEU A 367 -1.11 -24.32 11.04
C LEU A 367 -2.39 -24.80 10.37
N ILE A 368 -2.67 -24.26 9.19
CA ILE A 368 -3.55 -24.88 8.21
C ILE A 368 -2.67 -25.38 7.07
N GLU A 369 -2.62 -26.70 6.88
CA GLU A 369 -1.81 -27.34 5.84
C GLU A 369 -2.34 -27.02 4.45
N GLN A 370 -1.42 -26.95 3.48
CA GLN A 370 -1.71 -26.63 2.09
C GLN A 370 -2.83 -27.50 1.50
N GLY A 371 -2.75 -28.82 1.68
CA GLY A 371 -3.79 -29.74 1.18
C GLY A 371 -5.18 -29.48 1.75
N ARG A 372 -5.27 -28.87 2.95
CA ARG A 372 -6.57 -28.45 3.52
C ARG A 372 -7.07 -27.16 2.90
N LEU A 373 -6.19 -26.19 2.66
CA LEU A 373 -6.54 -24.94 1.94
C LEU A 373 -7.08 -25.26 0.54
N GLU A 374 -6.42 -26.19 -0.14
CA GLU A 374 -6.82 -26.69 -1.44
C GLU A 374 -8.22 -27.32 -1.41
N ALA A 375 -8.47 -28.22 -0.45
CA ALA A 375 -9.80 -28.80 -0.25
C ALA A 375 -10.87 -27.74 0.06
N MET A 376 -10.53 -26.71 0.86
CA MET A 376 -11.45 -25.61 1.14
C MET A 376 -11.84 -24.84 -0.12
N VAL A 377 -10.90 -24.61 -1.06
CA VAL A 377 -11.22 -23.95 -2.34
C VAL A 377 -12.00 -24.87 -3.26
N ASP A 378 -11.65 -26.16 -3.32
CA ASP A 378 -12.40 -27.15 -4.10
C ASP A 378 -13.87 -27.22 -3.63
N ASP A 379 -14.12 -27.17 -2.31
CA ASP A 379 -15.46 -27.06 -1.72
C ASP A 379 -16.19 -25.79 -2.18
N LEU A 380 -15.51 -24.64 -2.25
CA LEU A 380 -16.11 -23.39 -2.73
C LEU A 380 -16.51 -23.51 -4.21
N PHE A 381 -15.70 -24.15 -5.04
CA PHE A 381 -16.04 -24.38 -6.44
C PHE A 381 -17.21 -25.36 -6.59
N ALA A 382 -17.30 -26.38 -5.73
CA ALA A 382 -18.42 -27.30 -5.71
C ALA A 382 -19.73 -26.62 -5.23
N GLU A 383 -19.65 -25.77 -4.21
CA GLU A 383 -20.80 -25.07 -3.63
C GLU A 383 -21.35 -23.97 -4.55
N PHE A 384 -20.47 -23.12 -5.09
CA PHE A 384 -20.88 -21.95 -5.88
C PHE A 384 -20.88 -22.18 -7.39
N GLY A 385 -20.22 -23.23 -7.87
CA GLY A 385 -20.00 -23.50 -9.29
C GLY A 385 -18.97 -22.56 -9.94
N ALA A 386 -18.20 -23.09 -10.90
CA ALA A 386 -17.13 -22.34 -11.58
C ALA A 386 -17.63 -21.04 -12.25
N ALA A 387 -18.87 -21.01 -12.74
CA ALA A 387 -19.47 -19.84 -13.39
C ALA A 387 -19.64 -18.62 -12.47
N SER A 388 -19.61 -18.82 -11.14
CA SER A 388 -19.68 -17.74 -10.14
C SER A 388 -18.37 -16.95 -10.00
N PHE A 389 -17.29 -17.42 -10.64
CA PHE A 389 -15.98 -16.78 -10.68
C PHE A 389 -15.75 -16.10 -12.04
N THR A 390 -14.92 -15.05 -12.04
CA THR A 390 -14.55 -14.35 -13.29
C THR A 390 -13.85 -15.30 -14.25
N ALA A 391 -13.97 -15.08 -15.57
CA ALA A 391 -13.44 -15.96 -16.61
C ALA A 391 -11.99 -16.44 -16.38
N ALA A 392 -11.13 -15.56 -15.84
CA ALA A 392 -9.75 -15.88 -15.48
C ALA A 392 -9.61 -17.04 -14.48
N TRP A 393 -10.53 -17.15 -13.52
CA TRP A 393 -10.43 -18.11 -12.39
C TRP A 393 -11.29 -19.36 -12.58
N GLN A 394 -12.19 -19.40 -13.56
CA GLN A 394 -13.11 -20.53 -13.74
C GLN A 394 -12.40 -21.87 -13.95
N ARG A 395 -11.19 -21.82 -14.52
CA ARG A 395 -10.35 -23.00 -14.80
C ARG A 395 -9.07 -23.04 -13.99
N ASP A 396 -8.92 -22.13 -13.02
CA ASP A 396 -7.72 -22.03 -12.19
C ASP A 396 -8.08 -21.81 -10.70
N PRO A 397 -8.63 -22.83 -10.02
CA PRO A 397 -8.92 -22.75 -8.58
C PRO A 397 -7.65 -22.55 -7.75
N ARG A 398 -6.51 -23.08 -8.19
CA ARG A 398 -5.25 -23.04 -7.44
C ARG A 398 -4.58 -21.68 -7.54
N GLY A 399 -4.55 -21.05 -8.71
CA GLY A 399 -4.14 -19.65 -8.83
C GLY A 399 -5.06 -18.69 -8.06
N LEU A 400 -6.36 -19.00 -7.99
CA LEU A 400 -7.28 -18.22 -7.15
C LEU A 400 -6.99 -18.38 -5.66
N LEU A 401 -6.64 -19.60 -5.21
CA LEU A 401 -6.18 -19.85 -3.85
C LEU A 401 -4.92 -19.02 -3.56
N ASP A 402 -3.90 -19.09 -4.42
CA ASP A 402 -2.65 -18.39 -4.24
C ASP A 402 -2.86 -16.87 -4.15
N ALA A 403 -3.65 -16.30 -5.06
CA ALA A 403 -4.00 -14.87 -5.04
C ALA A 403 -4.79 -14.48 -3.77
N ALA A 404 -5.65 -15.36 -3.26
CA ALA A 404 -6.39 -15.12 -2.02
C ALA A 404 -5.46 -15.19 -0.80
N LEU A 405 -4.54 -16.15 -0.75
CA LEU A 405 -3.53 -16.25 0.31
C LEU A 405 -2.56 -15.08 0.29
N GLU A 406 -2.17 -14.58 -0.88
CA GLU A 406 -1.37 -13.37 -1.03
C GLU A 406 -2.11 -12.15 -0.45
N LEU A 407 -3.38 -11.95 -0.83
CA LEU A 407 -4.22 -10.89 -0.25
C LEU A 407 -4.31 -10.98 1.28
N LEU A 408 -4.55 -12.18 1.84
CA LEU A 408 -4.66 -12.37 3.28
C LEU A 408 -3.33 -12.20 4.02
N THR A 409 -2.22 -12.48 3.35
CA THR A 409 -0.86 -12.24 3.87
C THR A 409 -0.56 -10.74 3.90
N ASP A 410 -0.87 -10.01 2.81
CA ASP A 410 -0.72 -8.55 2.74
C ASP A 410 -1.55 -7.83 3.81
N LEU A 411 -2.72 -8.38 4.16
CA LEU A 411 -3.59 -7.86 5.22
C LEU A 411 -3.15 -8.26 6.65
N LEU A 412 -2.02 -8.94 6.79
CA LEU A 412 -1.51 -9.49 8.07
C LEU A 412 -2.52 -10.38 8.80
N LEU A 413 -3.30 -11.16 8.05
CA LEU A 413 -4.25 -12.13 8.60
C LEU A 413 -3.67 -13.55 8.58
N LEU A 414 -2.77 -13.84 7.64
CA LEU A 414 -2.08 -15.12 7.52
C LEU A 414 -0.57 -14.91 7.43
N ARG A 415 0.22 -15.91 7.83
CA ARG A 415 1.67 -15.96 7.62
C ARG A 415 2.05 -17.22 6.85
N PRO A 416 2.60 -17.11 5.62
CA PRO A 416 2.99 -18.28 4.84
C PRO A 416 4.16 -19.00 5.49
N VAL A 417 4.13 -20.34 5.46
CA VAL A 417 5.21 -21.21 5.92
C VAL A 417 5.35 -22.40 4.96
N PRO A 418 6.50 -23.10 4.93
CA PRO A 418 6.60 -24.33 4.16
C PRO A 418 5.48 -25.31 4.53
N GLY A 419 4.66 -25.69 3.54
CA GLY A 419 3.56 -26.66 3.71
C GLY A 419 2.21 -26.08 4.14
N GLY A 420 2.04 -24.75 4.25
CA GLY A 420 0.73 -24.15 4.50
C GLY A 420 0.80 -22.71 5.00
N VAL A 421 -0.15 -22.33 5.86
CA VAL A 421 -0.23 -20.97 6.44
C VAL A 421 -0.50 -21.02 7.93
N LEU A 422 0.10 -20.09 8.67
CA LEU A 422 -0.23 -19.84 10.07
C LEU A 422 -1.35 -18.80 10.16
N VAL A 423 -2.37 -19.06 10.98
CA VAL A 423 -3.52 -18.16 11.15
C VAL A 423 -3.23 -17.15 12.25
N LEU A 424 -3.14 -15.87 11.88
CA LEU A 424 -2.90 -14.79 12.84
C LEU A 424 -4.20 -14.46 13.59
N PRO A 425 -4.14 -13.98 14.85
CA PRO A 425 -5.34 -13.77 15.67
C PRO A 425 -6.37 -12.84 15.02
N ALA A 426 -5.90 -11.84 14.26
CA ALA A 426 -6.75 -10.89 13.55
C ALA A 426 -7.69 -11.55 12.53
N ALA A 427 -7.31 -12.71 11.97
CA ALA A 427 -8.13 -13.46 11.02
C ALA A 427 -9.45 -13.96 11.63
N LEU A 428 -9.48 -14.21 12.94
CA LEU A 428 -10.67 -14.75 13.63
C LEU A 428 -11.83 -13.75 13.71
N ARG A 429 -11.59 -12.47 13.42
CA ARG A 429 -12.63 -11.44 13.30
C ARG A 429 -13.63 -11.77 12.19
N TYR A 430 -13.19 -12.53 11.18
CA TYR A 430 -13.95 -12.81 9.97
C TYR A 430 -14.79 -14.10 10.05
N ARG A 431 -14.95 -14.67 11.25
CA ARG A 431 -15.81 -15.85 11.49
C ARG A 431 -17.23 -15.73 10.93
N ASN A 432 -17.80 -14.53 10.93
CA ASN A 432 -19.18 -14.25 10.47
C ASN A 432 -19.21 -13.42 9.17
N ILE A 433 -18.16 -13.47 8.36
CA ILE A 433 -18.00 -12.60 7.18
C ILE A 433 -19.05 -12.86 6.07
N GLN A 434 -19.74 -14.01 6.11
CA GLN A 434 -20.77 -14.36 5.12
C GLN A 434 -21.88 -13.30 5.00
N GLY A 435 -22.21 -12.58 6.09
CA GLY A 435 -23.18 -11.48 6.06
C GLY A 435 -22.65 -10.17 5.47
N ALA A 436 -21.32 -10.02 5.34
CA ALA A 436 -20.66 -8.84 4.79
C ALA A 436 -20.27 -8.98 3.31
N LEU A 437 -20.31 -10.20 2.77
CA LEU A 437 -20.12 -10.45 1.34
C LEU A 437 -21.41 -10.08 0.57
N PRO A 438 -21.31 -9.53 -0.65
CA PRO A 438 -22.49 -9.23 -1.45
C PRO A 438 -23.35 -10.49 -1.63
N GLN A 439 -24.62 -10.41 -1.25
CA GLN A 439 -25.57 -11.48 -1.56
C GLN A 439 -25.78 -11.57 -3.07
N ARG A 440 -26.13 -12.78 -3.53
CA ARG A 440 -26.49 -13.10 -4.91
C ARG A 440 -27.37 -11.99 -5.51
N PRO A 441 -27.16 -11.57 -6.77
CA PRO A 441 -28.30 -11.18 -7.57
C PRO A 441 -29.21 -12.42 -7.60
N ASP A 442 -30.43 -12.30 -7.09
CA ASP A 442 -31.44 -13.35 -7.24
C ASP A 442 -31.64 -13.62 -8.73
N THR A 443 -31.00 -14.66 -9.27
CA THR A 443 -31.25 -15.09 -10.65
C THR A 443 -32.56 -15.88 -10.78
N GLY A 444 -33.49 -15.75 -9.83
CA GLY A 444 -34.87 -16.25 -9.93
C GLY A 444 -35.05 -17.76 -10.17
N MET A 445 -33.99 -18.56 -10.14
CA MET A 445 -34.06 -19.99 -10.42
C MET A 445 -34.05 -20.76 -9.10
N LEU A 446 -35.25 -21.11 -8.64
CA LEU A 446 -35.43 -22.11 -7.60
C LEU A 446 -34.89 -23.47 -8.09
N PRO A 447 -34.15 -24.21 -7.25
CA PRO A 447 -33.77 -25.58 -7.55
C PRO A 447 -34.98 -26.46 -7.24
N LEU A 448 -35.64 -26.98 -8.27
CA LEU A 448 -36.30 -28.29 -8.31
C LEU A 448 -37.04 -28.37 -9.66
N GLY A 449 -36.58 -29.28 -10.51
CA GLY A 449 -37.20 -29.55 -11.80
C GLY A 449 -38.62 -30.09 -11.61
N LEU A 450 -39.59 -29.35 -12.14
CA LEU A 450 -40.88 -29.88 -12.57
C LEU A 450 -41.22 -29.14 -13.88
N GLU A 451 -41.20 -29.87 -14.98
CA GLU A 451 -41.75 -29.44 -16.27
C GLU A 451 -43.23 -29.09 -16.07
N PRO A 452 -43.74 -27.98 -16.64
CA PRO A 452 -45.17 -27.75 -16.67
C PRO A 452 -45.81 -28.72 -17.68
N GLU A 453 -46.55 -29.71 -17.18
CA GLU A 453 -47.51 -30.46 -17.98
C GLU A 453 -48.53 -29.48 -18.59
N GLY A 454 -48.79 -29.68 -19.89
CA GLY A 454 -49.59 -28.76 -20.68
C GLY A 454 -51.05 -28.66 -20.25
N THR A 455 -51.61 -27.47 -20.46
CA THR A 455 -52.84 -27.28 -21.24
C THR A 455 -52.90 -25.86 -21.76
#